data_AF-A0AA38MN97-F1
#
_entry.id   AF-A0AA38MN97-F1
#
_cell.length_a   1.000
_cell.length_b   1.000
_cell.length_c   1.000
_cell.angle_alpha   90.00
_cell.angle_beta   90.00
_cell.angle_gamma   90.00
#
_symmetry.space_group_name_H-M   'P 1'
#
loop_
_entity.id
_entity.type
_entity.pdbx_description
1 polymer ?
#
loop_
_entity_poly.entity_id
_entity_poly.type
_entity_poly.pdbx_seq_one_letter_code
_entity_poly.pdbx_strand_id
1 'polypeptide(L)'
;MGTSSDFGISEDHCDFVEELTSEQANSFHWFHYRQGGVTASIFREVVKTSLTKPSKSLIQRICYPSKIKLNTAAIKHGCQHEKDAVNSFREIASRQHQDLRVFKSGLVLKFRISTAECFTRCFS
;
A
#
# COMPACT_ATOMS: atom_id res chain seq x y z
N MET A 1 23.84 -18.39 26.56
CA MET A 1 23.63 -16.94 26.41
C MET A 1 23.28 -16.68 24.97
N GLY A 2 21.98 -16.66 24.63
CA GLY A 2 21.51 -16.24 23.32
C GLY A 2 20.86 -14.88 23.49
N THR A 3 21.50 -13.81 23.03
CA THR A 3 20.85 -12.51 22.96
C THR A 3 19.76 -12.62 21.92
N SER A 4 18.49 -12.56 22.36
CA SER A 4 17.36 -12.32 21.48
C SER A 4 17.58 -10.95 20.85
N SER A 5 18.21 -10.91 19.68
CA SER A 5 18.26 -9.70 18.87
C SER A 5 16.83 -9.32 18.56
N ASP A 6 16.38 -8.23 19.13
CA ASP A 6 15.08 -7.66 18.86
C ASP A 6 15.08 -7.18 17.41
N PHE A 7 14.51 -7.96 16.49
CA PHE A 7 14.31 -7.60 15.08
C PHE A 7 13.10 -6.66 14.94
N GLY A 8 12.92 -5.76 15.91
CA GLY A 8 11.90 -4.72 15.87
C GLY A 8 12.20 -3.77 14.74
N ILE A 9 11.30 -3.66 13.76
CA ILE A 9 11.35 -2.59 12.77
C ILE A 9 11.00 -1.30 13.53
N SER A 10 11.96 -0.37 13.62
CA SER A 10 11.73 0.94 14.25
C SER A 10 10.63 1.72 13.52
N GLU A 11 9.91 2.58 14.25
CA GLU A 11 8.90 3.48 13.70
C GLU A 11 9.50 4.43 12.65
N ASP A 12 10.71 4.96 12.91
CA ASP A 12 11.45 5.81 11.96
C ASP A 12 11.69 5.12 10.62
N HIS A 13 11.95 3.81 10.65
CA HIS A 13 12.15 3.02 9.45
C HIS A 13 10.84 2.84 8.67
N CYS A 14 9.70 2.77 9.37
CA CYS A 14 8.38 2.70 8.74
C CYS A 14 8.03 4.01 8.04
N ASP A 15 8.29 5.16 8.67
CA ASP A 15 8.05 6.47 8.06
C ASP A 15 8.98 6.72 6.86
N PHE A 16 10.25 6.36 6.99
CA PHE A 16 11.20 6.42 5.89
C PHE A 16 10.77 5.58 4.68
N VAL A 17 10.27 4.36 4.92
CA VAL A 17 9.75 3.50 3.84
C VAL A 17 8.49 4.11 3.22
N GLU A 18 7.58 4.68 4.00
CA GLU A 18 6.40 5.36 3.44
C GLU A 18 6.82 6.53 2.55
N GLU A 19 7.72 7.39 3.00
CA GLU A 19 8.17 8.55 2.25
C GLU A 19 8.88 8.15 0.94
N LEU A 20 9.82 7.19 1.01
CA LEU A 20 10.54 6.66 -0.17
C LEU A 20 9.62 6.03 -1.21
N THR A 21 8.46 5.56 -0.78
CA THR A 21 7.52 4.82 -1.62
C THR A 21 6.24 5.61 -1.91
N SER A 22 6.23 6.90 -1.59
CA SER A 22 5.13 7.85 -1.83
C SER A 22 4.70 7.97 -3.30
N GLU A 23 5.65 7.76 -4.23
CA GLU A 23 5.38 7.71 -5.67
C GLU A 23 4.90 6.34 -6.17
N GLN A 24 4.62 5.41 -5.25
CA GLN A 24 3.98 4.13 -5.49
C GLN A 24 4.60 3.37 -6.66
N ALA A 25 3.81 3.02 -7.69
CA ALA A 25 4.26 2.22 -8.84
C ALA A 25 5.36 2.89 -9.69
N ASN A 26 5.61 4.19 -9.52
CA ASN A 26 6.71 4.89 -10.18
C ASN A 26 8.04 4.76 -9.41
N SER A 27 8.00 4.38 -8.13
CA SER A 27 9.20 4.14 -7.33
C SER A 27 9.67 2.69 -7.47
N PHE A 28 10.98 2.50 -7.69
CA PHE A 28 11.59 1.16 -7.63
C PHE A 28 11.42 0.53 -6.24
N HIS A 29 11.60 1.36 -5.20
CA HIS A 29 11.52 0.92 -3.80
C HIS A 29 10.14 0.37 -3.44
N TRP A 30 9.07 0.84 -4.08
CA TRP A 30 7.71 0.31 -3.87
C TRP A 30 7.63 -1.19 -4.20
N PHE A 31 8.29 -1.65 -5.27
CA PHE A 31 8.30 -3.08 -5.60
C PHE A 31 9.23 -3.87 -4.68
N HIS A 32 10.33 -3.27 -4.24
CA HIS A 32 11.30 -3.90 -3.35
C HIS A 32 10.69 -4.16 -1.96
N TYR A 33 10.16 -3.12 -1.30
CA TYR A 33 9.60 -3.24 0.05
C TYR A 33 8.29 -4.02 0.11
N ARG A 34 7.56 -4.17 -1.01
CA ARG A 34 6.37 -5.03 -1.10
C ARG A 34 6.69 -6.51 -1.30
N GLN A 35 7.91 -6.85 -1.65
CA GLN A 35 8.29 -8.22 -1.97
C GLN A 35 8.09 -9.13 -0.74
N GLY A 36 7.46 -10.29 -0.95
CA GLY A 36 7.21 -11.25 0.14
C GLY A 36 6.05 -10.87 1.07
N GLY A 37 5.57 -9.63 1.02
CA GLY A 37 4.46 -9.14 1.84
C GLY A 37 3.09 -9.41 1.23
N VAL A 38 2.10 -9.72 2.07
CA VAL A 38 0.69 -9.81 1.65
C VAL A 38 0.08 -8.41 1.66
N THR A 39 -0.08 -7.80 0.47
CA THR A 39 -0.73 -6.48 0.32
C THR A 39 -2.24 -6.59 0.16
N ALA A 40 -2.97 -5.50 0.43
CA ALA A 40 -4.44 -5.45 0.32
C ALA A 40 -4.96 -5.95 -1.05
N SER A 41 -4.30 -5.59 -2.14
CA SER A 41 -4.67 -5.99 -3.51
C SER A 41 -4.61 -7.50 -3.78
N ILE A 42 -3.81 -8.26 -3.02
CA ILE A 42 -3.67 -9.71 -3.17
C ILE A 42 -4.29 -10.49 -2.02
N PHE A 43 -4.71 -9.81 -0.95
CA PHE A 43 -5.22 -10.43 0.28
C PHE A 43 -6.37 -11.40 0.00
N ARG A 44 -7.34 -10.98 -0.82
CA ARG A 44 -8.45 -11.85 -1.25
C ARG A 44 -7.98 -13.12 -1.94
N GLU A 45 -6.97 -13.03 -2.79
CA GLU A 45 -6.45 -14.18 -3.53
C GLU A 45 -5.68 -15.12 -2.60
N VAL A 46 -4.91 -14.57 -1.65
CA VAL A 46 -4.19 -15.35 -0.63
C VAL A 46 -5.16 -16.12 0.26
N VAL A 47 -6.21 -15.46 0.77
CA VAL A 47 -7.20 -16.10 1.66
C VAL A 47 -8.00 -17.20 0.95
N LYS A 48 -8.27 -17.05 -0.34
CA LYS A 48 -9.03 -18.04 -1.13
C LYS A 48 -8.21 -19.22 -1.63
N THR A 49 -6.89 -19.11 -1.60
CA THR A 49 -6.00 -20.13 -2.16
C THR A 49 -5.77 -21.25 -1.14
N SER A 50 -5.77 -22.50 -1.60
CA SER A 50 -5.45 -23.64 -0.73
C SER A 50 -4.00 -23.58 -0.25
N LEU A 51 -3.78 -23.79 1.04
CA LEU A 51 -2.44 -23.88 1.63
C LEU A 51 -1.64 -25.07 1.10
N THR A 52 -2.31 -26.17 0.73
CA THR A 52 -1.66 -27.38 0.23
C THR A 52 -1.29 -27.30 -1.25
N LYS A 53 -1.96 -26.41 -2.00
CA LYS A 53 -1.73 -26.22 -3.44
C LYS A 53 -1.92 -24.75 -3.83
N PRO A 54 -0.96 -23.89 -3.46
CA PRO A 54 -1.05 -22.49 -3.81
C PRO A 54 -0.92 -22.26 -5.31
N SER A 55 -1.59 -21.21 -5.81
CA SER A 55 -1.43 -20.79 -7.19
C SER A 55 0.00 -20.31 -7.45
N LYS A 56 0.67 -20.89 -8.44
CA LYS A 56 2.04 -20.50 -8.82
C LYS A 56 2.11 -19.03 -9.25
N SER A 57 1.10 -18.54 -9.96
CA SER A 57 1.04 -17.12 -10.37
C SER A 57 0.89 -16.18 -9.18
N LEU A 58 0.17 -16.59 -8.13
CA LEU A 58 0.03 -15.82 -6.91
C LEU A 58 1.35 -15.73 -6.14
N ILE A 59 2.06 -16.85 -5.99
CA ILE A 59 3.39 -16.87 -5.36
C ILE A 59 4.35 -15.96 -6.11
N GLN A 60 4.38 -16.04 -7.44
CA GLN A 60 5.27 -15.19 -8.22
C GLN A 60 4.92 -13.70 -8.09
N ARG A 61 3.64 -13.33 -7.96
CA ARG A 61 3.22 -11.95 -7.71
C ARG A 61 3.66 -11.43 -6.35
N ILE A 62 3.66 -12.29 -5.32
CA ILE A 62 4.12 -11.95 -3.97
C ILE A 62 5.64 -11.81 -3.94
N CYS A 63 6.34 -12.81 -4.47
CA CYS A 63 7.80 -12.91 -4.36
C CYS A 63 8.55 -12.10 -5.42
N TYR A 64 7.93 -11.72 -6.54
CA TYR A 64 8.58 -11.00 -7.64
C TYR A 64 7.67 -9.91 -8.24
N PRO A 65 7.21 -8.93 -7.45
CA PRO A 65 6.26 -7.91 -7.88
C PRO A 65 6.84 -6.96 -8.96
N SER A 66 8.17 -6.81 -9.03
CA SER A 66 8.84 -6.01 -10.08
C SER A 66 8.80 -6.69 -11.46
N LYS A 67 8.80 -8.03 -11.49
CA LYS A 67 8.80 -8.83 -12.71
C LYS A 67 7.40 -9.08 -13.25
N ILE A 68 6.41 -9.17 -12.36
CA ILE A 68 5.02 -9.44 -12.74
C ILE A 68 4.20 -8.17 -12.64
N LYS A 69 4.13 -7.43 -13.75
CA LYS A 69 3.25 -6.27 -13.89
C LYS A 69 1.92 -6.70 -14.48
N LEU A 70 0.84 -6.47 -13.74
CA LEU A 70 -0.51 -6.63 -14.27
C LEU A 70 -0.79 -5.52 -15.27
N ASN A 71 -1.11 -5.90 -16.50
CA ASN A 71 -1.31 -4.97 -17.62
C ASN A 71 -2.66 -5.23 -18.29
N THR A 72 -3.73 -5.15 -17.51
CA THR A 72 -5.10 -5.27 -18.03
C THR A 72 -5.61 -3.89 -18.45
N ALA A 73 -6.53 -3.84 -19.42
CA ALA A 73 -7.14 -2.59 -19.87
C ALA A 73 -7.83 -1.83 -18.71
N ALA A 74 -8.48 -2.56 -17.80
CA ALA A 74 -9.09 -2.00 -16.60
C ALA A 74 -8.09 -1.31 -15.67
N ILE A 75 -6.91 -1.92 -15.44
CA ILE A 75 -5.86 -1.32 -14.60
C ILE A 75 -5.31 -0.05 -15.26
N LYS A 76 -5.02 -0.09 -16.56
CA LYS A 76 -4.56 1.08 -17.32
C LYS A 76 -5.54 2.23 -17.24
N HIS A 77 -6.82 1.96 -17.48
CA HIS A 77 -7.88 2.95 -17.37
C HIS A 77 -7.95 3.52 -15.95
N GLY A 78 -7.86 2.67 -14.92
CA GLY A 78 -7.84 3.09 -13.53
C GLY A 78 -6.69 4.05 -13.23
N CYS A 79 -5.45 3.68 -13.56
CA CYS A 79 -4.28 4.54 -13.34
C CYS A 79 -4.34 5.87 -14.11
N GLN A 80 -4.96 5.89 -15.28
CA GLN A 80 -5.11 7.12 -16.08
C GLN A 80 -6.11 8.10 -15.45
N HIS A 81 -7.25 7.59 -14.97
CA HIS A 81 -8.34 8.42 -14.45
C HIS A 81 -8.31 8.62 -12.93
N GLU A 82 -7.36 8.00 -12.23
CA GLU A 82 -7.22 8.14 -10.77
C GLU A 82 -7.06 9.60 -10.36
N LYS A 83 -6.26 10.37 -11.11
CA LYS A 83 -6.05 11.81 -10.83
C LYS A 83 -7.36 12.60 -10.95
N ASP A 84 -8.15 12.31 -11.98
CA ASP A 84 -9.43 12.98 -12.22
C ASP A 84 -10.43 12.64 -11.11
N ALA A 85 -10.50 11.36 -10.72
CA ALA A 85 -11.35 10.91 -9.61
C ALA A 85 -10.98 11.59 -8.28
N VAL A 86 -9.68 11.73 -7.98
CA VAL A 86 -9.21 12.45 -6.79
C VAL A 86 -9.56 13.94 -6.85
N ASN A 87 -9.48 14.57 -8.02
CA ASN A 87 -9.85 15.97 -8.18
C ASN A 87 -11.36 16.19 -7.98
N SER A 88 -12.20 15.36 -8.60
CA SER A 88 -13.65 15.40 -8.38
C SER A 88 -14.01 15.16 -6.92
N PHE A 89 -13.31 14.23 -6.24
CA PHE A 89 -13.49 14.02 -4.80
C PHE A 89 -13.13 15.27 -4.01
N ARG A 90 -11.98 15.91 -4.29
CA ARG A 90 -11.56 17.16 -3.62
C ARG A 90 -12.60 18.27 -3.77
N GLU A 91 -13.18 18.44 -4.96
CA GLU A 91 -14.20 19.46 -5.23
C GLU A 91 -15.51 19.23 -4.46
N ILE A 92 -15.89 17.96 -4.25
CA ILE A 92 -17.09 17.61 -3.50
C ILE A 92 -16.82 17.74 -2.00
N ALA A 93 -15.71 17.17 -1.53
CA ALA A 93 -15.35 17.14 -0.12
C ALA A 93 -14.99 18.54 0.42
N SER A 94 -14.42 19.43 -0.39
CA SER A 94 -14.15 20.82 0.02
C SER A 94 -15.41 21.64 0.29
N ARG A 95 -16.56 21.24 -0.25
CA ARG A 95 -17.86 21.86 0.07
C ARG A 95 -18.38 21.45 1.44
N GLN A 96 -17.92 20.31 1.96
CA GLN A 96 -18.38 19.71 3.21
C GLN A 96 -17.38 19.88 4.36
N HIS A 97 -16.09 20.06 4.05
CA HIS A 97 -15.01 20.13 5.03
C HIS A 97 -14.16 21.39 4.85
N GLN A 98 -13.93 22.11 5.94
CA GLN A 98 -12.89 23.14 6.02
C GLN A 98 -11.52 22.46 6.13
N ASP A 99 -10.50 23.01 5.48
CA ASP A 99 -9.11 22.53 5.48
C ASP A 99 -8.89 21.07 5.02
N LEU A 100 -9.62 20.62 4.00
CA LEU A 100 -9.40 19.30 3.39
C LEU A 100 -7.96 19.16 2.85
N ARG A 101 -7.24 18.15 3.36
CA ARG A 101 -5.91 17.75 2.86
C ARG A 101 -5.97 16.38 2.21
N VAL A 102 -5.50 16.29 0.96
CA VAL A 102 -5.40 15.03 0.22
C VAL A 102 -4.00 14.93 -0.36
N PHE A 103 -3.24 13.95 0.10
CA PHE A 103 -1.87 13.69 -0.29
C PHE A 103 -1.72 12.24 -0.76
N LYS A 104 -0.68 11.96 -1.55
CA LYS A 104 -0.30 10.59 -1.89
C LYS A 104 0.33 9.94 -0.66
N SER A 105 -0.01 8.69 -0.39
CA SER A 105 0.64 7.87 0.64
C SER A 105 1.43 6.75 -0.02
N GLY A 106 2.54 6.38 0.62
CA GLY A 106 3.39 5.27 0.26
C GLY A 106 2.96 3.96 0.94
N LEU A 107 3.91 3.05 1.11
CA LEU A 107 3.65 1.75 1.69
C LEU A 107 3.62 1.84 3.22
N VAL A 108 2.44 1.65 3.82
CA VAL A 108 2.29 1.59 5.27
C VAL A 108 2.56 0.17 5.76
N LEU A 109 3.60 -0.01 6.57
CA LEU A 109 3.98 -1.29 7.17
C LEU A 109 3.18 -1.56 8.46
N LYS A 110 2.91 -2.85 8.73
CA LYS A 110 2.01 -3.31 9.80
C LYS A 110 2.37 -2.82 11.21
N PHE A 111 3.64 -2.53 11.47
CA PHE A 111 4.07 -1.97 12.77
C PHE A 111 3.38 -0.63 13.09
N ARG A 112 2.92 0.10 12.07
CA ARG A 112 2.25 1.39 12.20
C ARG A 112 0.72 1.32 12.42
N ILE A 113 0.13 0.11 12.45
CA ILE A 113 -1.34 -0.05 12.58
C ILE A 113 -1.77 -0.28 14.05
N SER A 114 -0.83 -0.33 15.01
CA SER A 114 -1.21 -0.30 16.43
C SER A 114 -1.55 1.12 16.84
N THR A 115 -2.83 1.33 17.14
CA THR A 115 -3.52 2.58 17.52
C THR A 115 -4.13 3.36 16.35
N ALA A 116 -5.46 3.38 16.37
CA ALA A 116 -6.32 3.94 15.36
C ALA A 116 -6.39 5.47 15.48
N GLU A 117 -5.54 6.19 14.76
CA GLU A 117 -5.71 7.64 14.55
C GLU A 117 -5.55 8.07 13.08
N CYS A 118 -5.47 7.13 12.14
CA CYS A 118 -5.29 7.45 10.73
C CYS A 118 -6.58 7.24 9.95
N PHE A 119 -7.60 8.09 10.16
CA PHE A 119 -8.54 8.56 9.12
C PHE A 119 -9.63 9.54 9.63
N THR A 120 -9.75 9.76 10.95
CA THR A 120 -10.80 10.64 11.52
C THR A 120 -10.19 11.89 12.17
N ARG A 121 -9.63 12.77 11.34
CA ARG A 121 -9.35 14.16 11.73
C ARG A 121 -10.01 15.11 10.73
N CYS A 122 -11.31 14.96 10.54
CA CYS A 122 -12.16 16.12 10.32
C CYS A 122 -12.31 16.77 11.70
N PHE A 123 -11.43 17.71 12.02
CA PHE A 123 -11.58 18.53 13.21
C PHE A 123 -12.88 19.32 13.10
N SER A 124 -13.67 19.24 14.17
CA SER A 124 -14.77 20.18 14.46
C SER A 124 -14.23 21.49 15.00
#